data_AF-A0A6A4EDV4-F1
#
_entry.id   AF-A0A6A4EDV4-F1
#
_cell.length_a   1.000
_cell.length_b   1.000
_cell.length_c   1.000
_cell.angle_alpha   90.00
_cell.angle_beta   90.00
_cell.angle_gamma   90.00
#
_symmetry.space_group_name_H-M   'P 1'
#
loop_
_entity.id
_entity.type
_entity.pdbx_description
1 polymer ?
#
loop_
_entity_poly.entity_id
_entity_poly.type
_entity_poly.pdbx_seq_one_letter_code
_entity_poly.pdbx_strand_id
1 'polypeptide(L)'
;MFRGDSLDAEAAAPLHAALDLVYTTDASCRAVMELPSSSDALATRLLPADAAFRGNMQLSKAASGDGCALYLTVKGAVSPAATDFHDAFDVARGVHQQLTELLSSKGLENVALARATVALDGDKLLSVSLQDEGFDTARESVLTVQQGTCTELLAALRNAEDVENLLPRQVQTNALDVTKQTGADEAADCAVDLEVAGIVPRLSADAEAFQLLKAVDEKTETFFAGQASATLSSANVRLQVASAEENVKQTLTVETASVSSTPSSSATFNPPSYEEALGIFALVAVLVAMMMGVVVQKKRNDRRSRERYERANRAAQIRRVSIRMSQYDREEDLDNENEKDSLL
;
A
#
# COMPACT_ATOMS: atom_id res chain seq x y z
N MET A 1 -31.53 7.77 -42.11
CA MET A 1 -30.37 7.01 -41.59
C MET A 1 -29.80 7.84 -40.45
N PHE A 2 -30.18 7.54 -39.20
CA PHE A 2 -29.61 8.17 -38.01
C PHE A 2 -28.39 7.35 -37.61
N ARG A 3 -27.19 7.89 -37.83
CA ARG A 3 -25.99 7.40 -37.14
C ARG A 3 -26.01 8.07 -35.77
N GLY A 4 -26.30 7.27 -34.74
CA GLY A 4 -26.01 7.65 -33.37
C GLY A 4 -24.50 7.62 -33.19
N ASP A 5 -23.92 8.77 -32.94
CA ASP A 5 -22.62 8.87 -32.31
C ASP A 5 -22.82 8.39 -30.88
N SER A 6 -22.37 7.17 -30.59
CA SER A 6 -22.14 6.73 -29.23
C SER A 6 -21.01 7.60 -28.66
N LEU A 7 -21.40 8.57 -27.83
CA LEU A 7 -20.55 9.11 -26.79
C LEU A 7 -20.15 7.93 -25.89
N ASP A 8 -19.09 7.22 -26.27
CA ASP A 8 -18.32 6.42 -25.32
C ASP A 8 -17.69 7.44 -24.36
N ALA A 9 -18.43 7.74 -23.29
CA ALA A 9 -17.88 8.44 -22.15
C ALA A 9 -16.70 7.58 -21.66
N GLU A 10 -15.50 8.08 -21.90
CA GLU A 10 -14.26 7.52 -21.40
C GLU A 10 -14.43 7.35 -19.89
N ALA A 11 -14.67 6.11 -19.46
CA ALA A 11 -14.90 5.81 -18.07
C ALA A 11 -13.63 6.21 -17.33
N ALA A 12 -13.72 7.23 -16.48
CA ALA A 12 -12.59 7.73 -15.73
C ALA A 12 -11.91 6.56 -15.00
N ALA A 13 -10.58 6.55 -15.02
CA ALA A 13 -9.80 5.48 -14.43
C ALA A 13 -10.12 5.37 -12.92
N PRO A 14 -10.23 4.15 -12.37
CA PRO A 14 -10.48 3.96 -10.94
C PRO A 14 -9.35 4.57 -10.11
N LEU A 15 -9.72 5.28 -9.05
CA LEU A 15 -8.76 5.86 -8.13
C LEU A 15 -8.26 4.78 -7.16
N HIS A 16 -6.96 4.51 -7.15
CA HIS A 16 -6.36 3.54 -6.24
C HIS A 16 -6.10 4.17 -4.88
N ALA A 17 -6.58 3.52 -3.81
CA ALA A 17 -6.38 3.94 -2.43
C ALA A 17 -5.71 2.82 -1.64
N ALA A 18 -4.51 3.10 -1.14
CA ALA A 18 -3.75 2.24 -0.25
C ALA A 18 -3.33 3.04 0.98
N LEU A 19 -4.08 2.88 2.08
CA LEU A 19 -3.96 3.68 3.30
C LEU A 19 -3.76 2.77 4.51
N ASP A 20 -2.87 3.18 5.41
CA ASP A 20 -2.72 2.59 6.73
C ASP A 20 -2.78 3.72 7.77
N LEU A 21 -3.90 3.77 8.51
CA LEU A 21 -4.18 4.78 9.52
C LEU A 21 -4.17 4.14 10.91
N VAL A 22 -3.49 4.79 11.85
CA VAL A 22 -3.40 4.35 13.24
C VAL A 22 -3.99 5.42 14.13
N TYR A 23 -4.95 5.04 14.96
CA TYR A 23 -5.58 5.90 15.95
C TYR A 23 -5.29 5.38 17.34
N THR A 24 -5.21 6.28 18.31
CA THR A 24 -5.08 5.94 19.73
C THR A 24 -6.22 6.57 20.53
N THR A 25 -6.64 5.87 21.57
CA THR A 25 -7.63 6.33 22.54
C THR A 25 -7.23 5.85 23.94
N ASP A 26 -7.61 6.63 24.95
CA ASP A 26 -7.39 6.30 26.37
C ASP A 26 -8.34 5.18 26.86
N ALA A 27 -9.36 4.85 26.06
CA ALA A 27 -10.29 3.78 26.40
C ALA A 27 -9.59 2.41 26.38
N SER A 28 -9.90 1.57 27.38
CA SER A 28 -9.38 0.20 27.39
C SER A 28 -9.82 -0.57 26.14
N CYS A 29 -8.93 -1.34 25.52
CA CYS A 29 -9.31 -2.13 24.34
C CYS A 29 -10.46 -3.11 24.56
N ARG A 30 -10.72 -3.51 25.82
CA ARG A 30 -11.86 -4.38 26.15
C ARG A 30 -13.19 -3.63 26.10
N ALA A 31 -13.19 -2.33 26.40
CA ALA A 31 -14.38 -1.49 26.34
C ALA A 31 -14.79 -1.15 24.89
N VAL A 32 -13.85 -1.16 23.95
CA VAL A 32 -14.13 -0.97 22.52
C VAL A 32 -14.87 -2.18 21.94
N MET A 33 -16.19 -2.19 22.02
CA MET A 33 -17.02 -3.29 21.50
C MET A 33 -17.74 -2.86 20.21
N GLU A 34 -18.09 -3.83 19.36
CA GLU A 34 -18.91 -3.61 18.15
C GLU A 34 -18.28 -2.76 17.03
N LEU A 35 -16.98 -2.93 16.76
CA LEU A 35 -16.40 -2.39 15.53
C LEU A 35 -16.87 -3.21 14.32
N PRO A 36 -17.19 -2.57 13.17
CA PRO A 36 -17.48 -3.31 11.94
C PRO A 36 -16.27 -4.16 11.55
N SER A 37 -16.50 -5.46 11.36
CA SER A 37 -15.44 -6.43 11.08
C SER A 37 -15.39 -6.87 9.62
N SER A 38 -16.45 -6.64 8.84
CA SER A 38 -16.48 -6.93 7.41
C SER A 38 -16.07 -5.72 6.58
N SER A 39 -15.29 -5.98 5.53
CA SER A 39 -14.87 -4.95 4.57
C SER A 39 -16.06 -4.20 3.97
N ASP A 40 -17.14 -4.89 3.61
CA ASP A 40 -18.33 -4.25 3.01
C ASP A 40 -19.04 -3.31 4.00
N ALA A 41 -19.13 -3.70 5.28
CA ALA A 41 -19.72 -2.85 6.30
C ALA A 41 -18.86 -1.61 6.59
N LEU A 42 -17.52 -1.75 6.53
CA LEU A 42 -16.59 -0.63 6.63
C LEU A 42 -16.71 0.29 5.41
N ALA A 43 -16.69 -0.25 4.20
CA ALA A 43 -16.81 0.53 2.97
C ALA A 43 -18.12 1.33 2.93
N THR A 44 -19.25 0.73 3.30
CA THR A 44 -20.56 1.40 3.33
C THR A 44 -20.64 2.51 4.39
N ARG A 45 -19.80 2.47 5.43
CA ARG A 45 -19.78 3.43 6.53
C ARG A 45 -18.74 4.52 6.37
N LEU A 46 -17.60 4.19 5.78
CA LEU A 46 -16.42 5.06 5.72
C LEU A 46 -16.27 5.78 4.39
N LEU A 47 -17.01 5.34 3.36
CA LEU A 47 -17.05 6.01 2.06
C LEU A 47 -18.45 6.60 1.81
N PRO A 48 -18.54 7.65 0.97
CA PRO A 48 -19.81 8.17 0.46
C PRO A 48 -20.69 7.07 -0.12
N ALA A 49 -22.01 7.22 0.01
CA ALA A 49 -22.98 6.19 -0.38
C ALA A 49 -23.00 5.89 -1.90
N ASP A 50 -22.54 6.84 -2.70
CA ASP A 50 -22.39 6.78 -4.16
C ASP A 50 -21.01 6.25 -4.60
N ALA A 51 -20.05 6.14 -3.67
CA ALA A 51 -18.73 5.61 -3.96
C ALA A 51 -18.76 4.08 -4.10
N ALA A 52 -18.56 3.56 -5.31
CA ALA A 52 -18.33 2.14 -5.51
C ALA A 52 -16.88 1.80 -5.15
N PHE A 53 -16.70 1.00 -4.10
CA PHE A 53 -15.40 0.51 -3.66
C PHE A 53 -15.17 -0.94 -4.05
N ARG A 54 -13.99 -1.23 -4.62
CA ARG A 54 -13.53 -2.59 -4.90
C ARG A 54 -12.19 -2.81 -4.22
N GLY A 55 -12.19 -3.56 -3.13
CA GLY A 55 -10.97 -3.84 -2.38
C GLY A 55 -11.26 -4.45 -1.03
N ASN A 56 -10.31 -4.29 -0.12
CA ASN A 56 -10.40 -4.72 1.26
C ASN A 56 -10.19 -3.53 2.21
N MET A 57 -11.13 -3.37 3.14
CA MET A 57 -10.98 -2.51 4.31
C MET A 57 -10.97 -3.37 5.56
N GLN A 58 -10.00 -3.14 6.43
CA GLN A 58 -9.87 -3.87 7.68
C GLN A 58 -9.64 -2.90 8.82
N LEU A 59 -10.53 -2.95 9.81
CA LEU A 59 -10.37 -2.27 11.08
C LEU A 59 -10.04 -3.31 12.15
N SER A 60 -8.91 -3.12 12.83
CA SER A 60 -8.48 -3.96 13.93
C SER A 60 -8.09 -3.11 15.13
N LYS A 61 -7.98 -3.74 16.30
CA LYS A 61 -7.60 -3.07 17.54
C LYS A 61 -6.55 -3.88 18.29
N ALA A 62 -5.62 -3.20 18.95
CA ALA A 62 -4.63 -3.81 19.82
C ALA A 62 -4.39 -2.94 21.05
N ALA A 63 -4.04 -3.58 22.17
CA ALA A 63 -3.67 -2.86 23.38
C ALA A 63 -2.44 -1.99 23.12
N SER A 64 -2.46 -0.75 23.59
CA SER A 64 -1.34 0.18 23.48
C SER A 64 -1.22 0.94 24.80
N GLY A 65 -0.21 0.58 25.61
CA GLY A 65 -0.08 1.07 26.98
C GLY A 65 -1.35 0.78 27.79
N ASP A 66 -1.88 1.82 28.45
CA ASP A 66 -3.13 1.75 29.22
C ASP A 66 -4.40 1.91 28.36
N GLY A 67 -4.23 2.26 27.08
CA GLY A 67 -5.32 2.56 26.14
C GLY A 67 -5.50 1.51 25.05
N CYS A 68 -6.03 1.97 23.92
CA CYS A 68 -6.24 1.15 22.74
C CYS A 68 -5.74 1.83 21.47
N ALA A 69 -5.06 1.05 20.62
CA ALA A 69 -4.73 1.44 19.26
C ALA A 69 -5.73 0.80 18.29
N LEU A 70 -6.22 1.58 17.34
CA LEU A 70 -7.08 1.14 16.24
C LEU A 70 -6.29 1.26 14.93
N TYR A 71 -6.24 0.18 14.16
CA TYR A 71 -5.54 0.11 12.88
C TYR A 71 -6.57 -0.04 11.78
N LEU A 72 -6.66 0.96 10.91
CA LEU A 72 -7.48 0.91 9.70
C LEU A 72 -6.57 0.78 8.48
N THR A 73 -6.69 -0.34 7.78
CA THR A 73 -6.04 -0.57 6.49
C THR A 73 -7.10 -0.51 5.38
N VAL A 74 -6.85 0.29 4.36
CA VAL A 74 -7.66 0.40 3.15
C VAL A 74 -6.79 0.03 1.97
N LYS A 75 -7.19 -0.97 1.18
CA LYS A 75 -6.50 -1.35 -0.06
C LYS A 75 -7.53 -1.65 -1.13
N GLY A 76 -7.66 -0.77 -2.12
CA GLY A 76 -8.64 -0.97 -3.18
C GLY A 76 -8.69 0.14 -4.21
N ALA A 77 -9.75 0.09 -5.00
CA ALA A 77 -10.09 1.10 -5.99
C ALA A 77 -11.43 1.73 -5.63
N VAL A 78 -11.51 3.06 -5.68
CA VAL A 78 -12.74 3.84 -5.57
C VAL A 78 -13.14 4.30 -6.97
N SER A 79 -14.39 4.05 -7.34
CA SER A 79 -14.91 4.51 -8.63
C SER A 79 -15.01 6.04 -8.66
N PRO A 80 -14.52 6.70 -9.71
CA PRO A 80 -14.55 8.16 -9.86
C PRO A 80 -15.96 8.72 -10.14
N ALA A 81 -16.99 7.88 -10.14
CA ALA A 81 -18.37 8.34 -10.22
C ALA A 81 -18.79 9.19 -9.00
N ALA A 82 -18.10 9.02 -7.87
CA ALA A 82 -18.20 9.92 -6.72
C ALA A 82 -17.39 11.19 -7.03
N THR A 83 -18.05 12.33 -7.12
CA THR A 83 -17.42 13.62 -7.44
C THR A 83 -16.47 14.14 -6.36
N ASP A 84 -16.48 13.51 -5.20
CA ASP A 84 -15.86 14.02 -3.98
C ASP A 84 -14.39 13.59 -3.81
N PHE A 85 -13.89 12.70 -4.67
CA PHE A 85 -12.51 12.18 -4.60
C PHE A 85 -11.73 12.44 -5.88
N HIS A 86 -10.71 13.29 -5.80
CA HIS A 86 -9.79 13.54 -6.90
C HIS A 86 -8.49 12.73 -6.77
N ASP A 87 -8.07 12.43 -5.54
CA ASP A 87 -6.84 11.70 -5.25
C ASP A 87 -6.95 10.82 -3.98
N ALA A 88 -5.92 10.01 -3.72
CA ALA A 88 -5.88 9.12 -2.57
C ALA A 88 -5.92 9.88 -1.21
N PHE A 89 -5.51 11.15 -1.17
CA PHE A 89 -5.54 11.97 0.04
C PHE A 89 -6.95 12.47 0.35
N ASP A 90 -7.76 12.76 -0.66
CA ASP A 90 -9.19 13.05 -0.49
C ASP A 90 -9.92 11.85 0.09
N VAL A 91 -9.63 10.65 -0.43
CA VAL A 91 -10.16 9.39 0.14
C VAL A 91 -9.71 9.23 1.59
N ALA A 92 -8.42 9.45 1.88
CA ALA A 92 -7.89 9.32 3.24
C ALA A 92 -8.56 10.29 4.23
N ARG A 93 -8.75 11.54 3.82
CA ARG A 93 -9.43 12.58 4.60
C ARG A 93 -10.91 12.24 4.83
N GLY A 94 -11.62 11.78 3.79
CA GLY A 94 -13.02 11.36 3.92
C GLY A 94 -13.17 10.16 4.86
N VAL A 95 -12.30 9.15 4.71
CA VAL A 95 -12.26 7.98 5.59
C VAL A 95 -11.94 8.36 7.03
N HIS A 96 -11.00 9.28 7.24
CA HIS A 96 -10.67 9.81 8.58
C HIS A 96 -11.89 10.48 9.23
N GLN A 97 -12.58 11.35 8.49
CA GLN A 97 -13.78 12.03 9.00
C GLN A 97 -14.88 11.03 9.36
N GLN A 98 -15.20 10.10 8.45
CA GLN A 98 -16.25 9.11 8.71
C GLN A 98 -15.88 8.13 9.83
N LEU A 99 -14.60 7.78 9.97
CA LEU A 99 -14.15 6.92 11.06
C LEU A 99 -14.24 7.64 12.41
N THR A 100 -13.81 8.90 12.49
CA THR A 100 -13.89 9.67 13.75
C THR A 100 -15.35 9.87 14.18
N GLU A 101 -16.26 10.14 13.24
CA GLU A 101 -17.71 10.17 13.49
C GLU A 101 -18.25 8.81 13.97
N LEU A 102 -17.85 7.71 13.31
CA LEU A 102 -18.26 6.36 13.69
C LEU A 102 -17.78 6.01 15.11
N LEU A 103 -16.51 6.29 15.44
CA LEU A 103 -15.94 5.99 16.74
C LEU A 103 -16.59 6.85 17.84
N SER A 104 -16.85 8.14 17.55
CA SER A 104 -17.60 9.02 18.45
C SER A 104 -19.03 8.50 18.69
N SER A 105 -19.73 8.02 17.66
CA SER A 105 -21.06 7.42 17.81
C SER A 105 -21.09 6.15 18.66
N LYS A 106 -19.93 5.49 18.81
CA LYS A 106 -19.72 4.32 19.68
C LYS A 106 -19.30 4.70 21.10
N GLY A 107 -19.28 6.00 21.43
CA GLY A 107 -18.91 6.51 22.74
C GLY A 107 -17.40 6.47 23.03
N LEU A 108 -16.58 6.39 21.98
CA LEU A 108 -15.13 6.53 22.14
C LEU A 108 -14.77 8.01 22.13
N GLU A 109 -14.31 8.49 23.27
CA GLU A 109 -13.78 9.83 23.45
C GLU A 109 -12.24 9.83 23.26
N ASN A 110 -11.68 11.00 23.00
CA ASN A 110 -10.23 11.22 22.83
C ASN A 110 -9.56 10.32 21.78
N VAL A 111 -10.26 10.06 20.67
CA VAL A 111 -9.65 9.36 19.53
C VAL A 111 -8.76 10.35 18.79
N ALA A 112 -7.45 10.10 18.80
CA ALA A 112 -6.46 10.89 18.08
C ALA A 112 -5.80 10.06 16.99
N LEU A 113 -5.56 10.65 15.82
CA LEU A 113 -4.73 10.06 14.79
C LEU A 113 -3.28 10.05 15.27
N ALA A 114 -2.69 8.87 15.37
CA ALA A 114 -1.30 8.68 15.79
C ALA A 114 -0.36 8.64 14.59
N ARG A 115 -0.79 8.00 13.49
CA ARG A 115 0.00 7.85 12.27
C ARG A 115 -0.91 7.75 11.06
N ALA A 116 -0.51 8.38 9.97
CA ALA A 116 -1.11 8.17 8.66
C ALA A 116 -0.04 7.76 7.67
N THR A 117 -0.32 6.71 6.90
CA THR A 117 0.51 6.24 5.79
C THR A 117 -0.35 6.15 4.54
N VAL A 118 0.15 6.68 3.43
CA VAL A 118 -0.47 6.66 2.12
C VAL A 118 0.52 6.07 1.14
N ALA A 119 0.18 4.95 0.53
CA ALA A 119 0.92 4.39 -0.59
C ALA A 119 0.27 4.87 -1.89
N LEU A 120 1.11 5.36 -2.80
CA LEU A 120 0.71 5.90 -4.10
C LEU A 120 1.29 5.03 -5.21
N ASP A 121 0.96 5.36 -6.45
CA ASP A 121 1.54 4.70 -7.61
C ASP A 121 3.07 4.91 -7.68
N GLY A 122 3.78 3.97 -8.32
CA GLY A 122 5.24 4.07 -8.53
C GLY A 122 6.09 3.85 -7.28
N ASP A 123 5.75 2.85 -6.45
CA ASP A 123 6.47 2.49 -5.22
C ASP A 123 6.71 3.67 -4.25
N LYS A 124 5.80 4.65 -4.29
CA LYS A 124 5.78 5.80 -3.38
C LYS A 124 5.04 5.46 -2.09
N LEU A 125 5.66 5.76 -0.95
CA LEU A 125 5.08 5.59 0.39
C LEU A 125 5.34 6.84 1.21
N LEU A 126 4.27 7.55 1.57
CA LEU A 126 4.35 8.77 2.37
C LEU A 126 3.71 8.51 3.72
N SER A 127 4.39 8.89 4.80
CA SER A 127 3.92 8.67 6.15
C SER A 127 4.19 9.86 7.05
N VAL A 128 3.29 10.08 8.01
CA VAL A 128 3.42 11.09 9.06
C VAL A 128 3.07 10.47 10.40
N SER A 129 3.97 10.60 11.38
CA SER A 129 3.74 10.29 12.78
C SER A 129 3.39 11.57 13.52
N LEU A 130 2.21 11.58 14.12
CA LEU A 130 1.67 12.71 14.89
C LEU A 130 1.97 12.57 16.39
N GLN A 131 2.50 11.42 16.81
CA GLN A 131 2.96 11.22 18.16
C GLN A 131 4.39 11.74 18.34
N ASP A 132 4.62 12.32 19.51
CA ASP A 132 5.95 12.72 19.96
C ASP A 132 6.74 11.45 20.32
N GLU A 133 7.47 10.91 19.35
CA GLU A 133 8.33 9.74 19.56
C GLU A 133 9.67 10.09 20.25
N GLY A 134 9.83 11.32 20.79
CA GLY A 134 11.03 11.71 21.55
C GLY A 134 12.32 11.75 20.71
N PHE A 135 12.18 11.92 19.39
CA PHE A 135 13.31 12.13 18.49
C PHE A 135 13.46 13.63 18.24
N ASP A 136 14.44 14.25 18.90
CA ASP A 136 14.77 15.68 18.73
C ASP A 136 15.48 16.00 17.41
N THR A 137 15.78 14.99 16.59
CA THR A 137 16.54 15.17 15.34
C THR A 137 15.92 14.39 14.20
N ALA A 138 15.62 15.08 13.10
CA ALA A 138 15.29 14.45 11.83
C ALA A 138 16.38 13.43 11.49
N ARG A 139 16.02 12.29 10.90
CA ARG A 139 17.04 11.35 10.40
C ARG A 139 17.65 11.87 9.10
N GLU A 140 18.80 11.32 8.72
CA GLU A 140 19.42 11.63 7.42
C GLU A 140 18.46 11.24 6.29
N SER A 141 18.26 12.16 5.35
CA SER A 141 17.56 11.87 4.10
C SER A 141 18.59 11.38 3.08
N VAL A 142 18.24 10.40 2.27
CA VAL A 142 19.17 9.76 1.33
C VAL A 142 18.56 9.75 -0.05
N LEU A 143 19.33 10.21 -1.04
CA LEU A 143 19.08 9.98 -2.45
C LEU A 143 20.01 8.89 -2.96
N THR A 144 19.45 7.80 -3.47
CA THR A 144 20.23 6.70 -4.04
C THR A 144 20.15 6.72 -5.55
N VAL A 145 21.29 6.86 -6.23
CA VAL A 145 21.39 6.70 -7.69
C VAL A 145 21.42 5.22 -8.03
N GLN A 146 20.32 4.73 -8.61
CA GLN A 146 20.17 3.33 -9.03
C GLN A 146 20.83 3.08 -10.39
N GLN A 147 20.63 4.00 -11.34
CA GLN A 147 21.13 3.88 -12.70
C GLN A 147 21.55 5.24 -13.26
N GLY A 148 22.42 5.21 -14.27
CA GLY A 148 22.91 6.39 -14.95
C GLY A 148 23.86 7.24 -14.11
N THR A 149 24.25 8.39 -14.66
CA THR A 149 25.18 9.33 -14.01
C THR A 149 24.48 10.43 -13.23
N CYS A 150 23.20 10.69 -13.50
CA CYS A 150 22.35 11.66 -12.80
C CYS A 150 22.96 13.07 -12.61
N THR A 151 23.84 13.49 -13.52
CA THR A 151 24.65 14.70 -13.35
C THR A 151 23.82 15.98 -13.22
N GLU A 152 22.77 16.13 -14.01
CA GLU A 152 21.88 17.30 -13.98
C GLU A 152 21.07 17.37 -12.68
N LEU A 153 20.47 16.24 -12.27
CA LEU A 153 19.76 16.12 -11.00
C LEU A 153 20.67 16.43 -9.80
N LEU A 154 21.88 15.86 -9.78
CA LEU A 154 22.84 16.11 -8.71
C LEU A 154 23.36 17.55 -8.71
N ALA A 155 23.40 18.22 -9.87
CA ALA A 155 23.72 19.63 -9.95
C ALA A 155 22.59 20.50 -9.40
N ALA A 156 21.33 20.18 -9.72
CA ALA A 156 20.15 20.85 -9.16
C ALA A 156 20.13 20.73 -7.63
N LEU A 157 20.34 19.53 -7.09
CA LEU A 157 20.35 19.29 -5.63
C LEU A 157 21.52 19.95 -4.88
N ARG A 158 22.55 20.45 -5.57
CA ARG A 158 23.62 21.24 -4.94
C ARG A 158 23.22 22.69 -4.68
N ASN A 159 22.21 23.21 -5.39
CA ASN A 159 21.69 24.54 -5.15
C ASN A 159 20.68 24.46 -4.00
N ALA A 160 20.94 25.17 -2.90
CA ALA A 160 20.05 25.16 -1.74
C ALA A 160 18.60 25.58 -2.08
N GLU A 161 18.44 26.50 -3.04
CA GLU A 161 17.13 26.97 -3.51
C GLU A 161 16.34 25.88 -4.26
N ASP A 162 17.02 24.96 -4.93
CA ASP A 162 16.39 23.83 -5.63
C ASP A 162 16.05 22.67 -4.66
N VAL A 163 16.82 22.51 -3.58
CA VAL A 163 16.48 21.59 -2.48
C VAL A 163 15.25 22.08 -1.71
N GLU A 164 15.10 23.40 -1.52
CA GLU A 164 13.86 24.00 -0.97
C GLU A 164 12.62 23.74 -1.83
N ASN A 165 12.80 23.36 -3.10
CA ASN A 165 11.69 23.00 -4.00
C ASN A 165 11.31 21.53 -3.94
N LEU A 166 12.15 20.65 -3.37
CA LEU A 166 11.89 19.21 -3.26
C LEU A 166 10.77 18.91 -2.25
N LEU A 167 10.72 19.66 -1.15
CA LEU A 167 9.77 19.45 -0.06
C LEU A 167 9.08 20.77 0.31
N PRO A 168 7.88 20.73 0.92
CA PRO A 168 7.25 21.92 1.48
C PRO A 168 8.15 22.58 2.53
N ARG A 169 8.16 23.93 2.58
CA ARG A 169 9.00 24.73 3.49
C ARG A 169 8.85 24.41 4.98
N GLN A 170 7.69 23.87 5.36
CA GLN A 170 7.39 23.45 6.73
C GLN A 170 8.04 22.11 7.11
N VAL A 171 8.56 21.35 6.15
CA VAL A 171 9.30 20.11 6.38
C VAL A 171 10.77 20.44 6.57
N GLN A 172 11.28 20.19 7.77
CA GLN A 172 12.68 20.32 8.10
C GLN A 172 13.35 18.96 7.96
N THR A 173 14.37 18.86 7.11
CA THR A 173 15.18 17.64 6.97
C THR A 173 16.62 17.95 7.36
N ASN A 174 17.38 16.93 7.71
CA ASN A 174 18.83 17.04 7.71
C ASN A 174 19.35 17.14 6.27
N ALA A 175 20.67 17.28 6.13
CA ALA A 175 21.33 17.21 4.83
C ALA A 175 20.93 15.93 4.07
N LEU A 176 20.69 16.09 2.77
CA LEU A 176 20.43 14.99 1.85
C LEU A 176 21.78 14.35 1.49
N ASP A 177 22.00 13.12 1.95
CA ASP A 177 23.14 12.32 1.52
C ASP A 177 22.88 11.71 0.14
N VAL A 178 23.92 11.62 -0.68
CA VAL A 178 23.83 11.07 -2.03
C VAL A 178 24.69 9.82 -2.10
N THR A 179 24.03 8.69 -2.29
CA THR A 179 24.69 7.40 -2.46
C THR A 179 24.51 6.89 -3.89
N LYS A 180 25.45 6.08 -4.36
CA LYS A 180 25.38 5.44 -5.69
C LYS A 180 25.37 3.93 -5.49
N GLN A 181 24.42 3.26 -6.13
CA GLN A 181 24.32 1.81 -6.05
C GLN A 181 25.55 1.15 -6.70
N THR A 182 26.11 0.16 -6.00
CA THR A 182 27.27 -0.60 -6.50
C THR A 182 26.88 -1.42 -7.72
N GLY A 183 27.55 -1.18 -8.85
CA GLY A 183 27.27 -1.88 -10.11
C GLY A 183 26.17 -1.24 -10.96
N ALA A 184 25.74 -0.02 -10.64
CA ALA A 184 24.85 0.77 -11.47
C ALA A 184 25.42 0.95 -12.89
N ASP A 185 24.60 0.69 -13.91
CA ASP A 185 24.97 0.95 -15.30
C ASP A 185 25.00 2.45 -15.54
N GLU A 186 26.20 3.00 -15.79
CA GLU A 186 26.40 4.43 -16.02
C GLU A 186 25.89 4.89 -17.39
N ALA A 187 25.68 3.97 -18.34
CA ALA A 187 25.18 4.27 -19.67
C ALA A 187 23.65 4.25 -19.76
N ALA A 188 22.96 3.79 -18.71
CA ALA A 188 21.51 3.80 -18.62
C ALA A 188 20.94 5.18 -18.30
N ASP A 189 19.64 5.35 -18.49
CA ASP A 189 18.92 6.56 -18.09
C ASP A 189 19.01 6.77 -16.58
N CYS A 190 19.04 8.03 -16.13
CA CYS A 190 19.15 8.31 -14.70
C CYS A 190 17.86 7.88 -13.97
N ALA A 191 18.05 7.04 -12.94
CA ALA A 191 16.99 6.56 -12.08
C ALA A 191 17.43 6.67 -10.62
N VAL A 192 16.57 7.21 -9.77
CA VAL A 192 16.88 7.45 -8.36
C VAL A 192 15.79 6.98 -7.42
N ASP A 193 16.19 6.58 -6.22
CA ASP A 193 15.31 6.37 -5.09
C ASP A 193 15.49 7.49 -4.08
N LEU A 194 14.39 7.98 -3.53
CA LEU A 194 14.38 9.05 -2.55
C LEU A 194 13.86 8.56 -1.21
N GLU A 195 14.68 8.63 -0.17
CA GLU A 195 14.29 8.42 1.21
C GLU A 195 14.37 9.74 1.97
N VAL A 196 13.24 10.23 2.46
CA VAL A 196 13.17 11.48 3.22
C VAL A 196 12.74 11.16 4.65
N ALA A 197 13.51 11.67 5.59
CA ALA A 197 13.11 11.75 6.98
C ALA A 197 13.12 13.21 7.42
N GLY A 198 11.98 13.70 7.91
CA GLY A 198 11.80 15.10 8.24
C GLY A 198 10.95 15.33 9.49
N ILE A 199 11.12 16.52 10.06
CA ILE A 199 10.32 17.06 11.15
C ILE A 199 9.37 18.12 10.58
N VAL A 200 8.13 18.14 11.07
CA VAL A 200 7.13 19.15 10.73
C VAL A 200 6.62 19.83 12.00
N PRO A 201 6.18 21.10 11.92
CA PRO A 201 5.56 21.75 13.06
C PRO A 201 4.31 21.00 13.49
N ARG A 202 3.95 21.17 14.77
CA ARG A 202 2.72 20.61 15.32
C ARG A 202 1.51 21.11 14.54
N LEU A 203 0.73 20.16 14.06
CA LEU A 203 -0.51 20.41 13.32
C LEU A 203 -1.61 20.84 14.28
N SER A 204 -2.50 21.74 13.83
CA SER A 204 -3.66 22.16 14.63
C SER A 204 -4.78 21.12 14.63
N ALA A 205 -4.84 20.27 13.61
CA ALA A 205 -5.83 19.20 13.48
C ALA A 205 -5.27 17.99 12.74
N ASP A 206 -5.73 16.80 13.11
CA ASP A 206 -5.34 15.53 12.48
C ASP A 206 -5.57 15.51 10.96
N ALA A 207 -6.64 16.17 10.49
CA ALA A 207 -6.97 16.24 9.07
C ALA A 207 -5.92 17.01 8.23
N GLU A 208 -5.13 17.90 8.84
CA GLU A 208 -4.05 18.63 8.17
C GLU A 208 -2.90 17.69 7.77
N ALA A 209 -2.78 16.52 8.41
CA ALA A 209 -1.79 15.52 8.07
C ALA A 209 -1.92 15.06 6.62
N PHE A 210 -3.15 14.90 6.12
CA PHE A 210 -3.40 14.49 4.74
C PHE A 210 -3.07 15.61 3.73
N GLN A 211 -3.31 16.87 4.09
CA GLN A 211 -2.93 18.02 3.27
C GLN A 211 -1.41 18.18 3.20
N LEU A 212 -0.71 17.95 4.31
CA LEU A 212 0.75 17.93 4.36
C LEU A 212 1.33 16.83 3.46
N LEU A 213 0.82 15.60 3.57
CA LEU A 213 1.28 14.48 2.74
C LEU A 213 1.00 14.73 1.25
N LYS A 214 -0.17 15.32 0.92
CA LYS A 214 -0.49 15.75 -0.45
C LYS A 214 0.48 16.80 -0.96
N ALA A 215 0.75 17.84 -0.17
CA ALA A 215 1.68 18.89 -0.55
C ALA A 215 3.12 18.37 -0.73
N VAL A 216 3.52 17.35 0.04
CA VAL A 216 4.78 16.64 -0.17
C VAL A 216 4.77 15.96 -1.54
N ASP A 217 3.78 15.11 -1.83
CA ASP A 217 3.71 14.38 -3.11
C ASP A 217 3.77 15.34 -4.30
N GLU A 218 2.90 16.36 -4.32
CA GLU A 218 2.84 17.36 -5.38
C GLU A 218 4.18 18.08 -5.58
N LYS A 219 4.88 18.42 -4.49
CA LYS A 219 6.20 19.07 -4.55
C LYS A 219 7.27 18.15 -5.11
N THR A 220 7.37 16.91 -4.62
CA THR A 220 8.30 15.93 -5.16
C THR A 220 8.02 15.66 -6.63
N GLU A 221 6.75 15.44 -7.01
CA GLU A 221 6.38 15.18 -8.40
C GLU A 221 6.73 16.36 -9.30
N THR A 222 6.41 17.59 -8.88
CA THR A 222 6.75 18.80 -9.64
C THR A 222 8.26 18.96 -9.80
N PHE A 223 9.04 18.69 -8.75
CA PHE A 223 10.50 18.75 -8.80
C PHE A 223 11.06 17.77 -9.83
N PHE A 224 10.67 16.49 -9.76
CA PHE A 224 11.19 15.45 -10.67
C PHE A 224 10.64 15.59 -12.09
N ALA A 225 9.41 16.07 -12.28
CA ALA A 225 8.88 16.40 -13.61
C ALA A 225 9.68 17.53 -14.29
N GLY A 226 10.30 18.42 -13.52
CA GLY A 226 11.23 19.44 -14.01
C GLY A 226 12.60 18.89 -14.43
N GLN A 227 12.94 17.65 -14.06
CA GLN A 227 14.23 17.02 -14.34
C GLN A 227 14.11 16.06 -15.52
N ALA A 228 14.19 16.60 -16.75
CA ALA A 228 13.97 15.85 -17.98
C ALA A 228 14.85 14.60 -18.16
N SER A 229 16.01 14.54 -17.51
CA SER A 229 16.96 13.44 -17.62
C SER A 229 16.84 12.39 -16.51
N ALA A 230 15.99 12.59 -15.49
CA ALA A 230 15.95 11.76 -14.29
C ALA A 230 14.55 11.21 -14.02
N THR A 231 14.50 9.94 -13.64
CA THR A 231 13.28 9.25 -13.23
C THR A 231 13.32 8.93 -11.74
N LEU A 232 12.24 9.26 -11.04
CA LEU A 232 12.04 8.85 -9.65
C LEU A 232 11.46 7.44 -9.64
N SER A 233 12.26 6.46 -9.26
CA SER A 233 11.88 5.05 -9.23
C SER A 233 11.02 4.71 -8.02
N SER A 234 11.37 5.26 -6.85
CA SER A 234 10.61 5.11 -5.62
C SER A 234 10.82 6.29 -4.69
N ALA A 235 9.85 6.54 -3.81
CA ALA A 235 9.97 7.56 -2.77
C ALA A 235 9.39 7.08 -1.44
N ASN A 236 10.20 7.13 -0.37
CA ASN A 236 9.76 6.85 0.99
C ASN A 236 9.91 8.10 1.84
N VAL A 237 8.80 8.74 2.19
CA VAL A 237 8.80 9.94 3.03
C VAL A 237 8.25 9.61 4.41
N ARG A 238 9.00 9.98 5.44
CA ARG A 238 8.64 9.80 6.84
C ARG A 238 8.74 11.12 7.57
N LEU A 239 7.59 11.66 7.93
CA LEU A 239 7.47 12.92 8.65
C LEU A 239 7.14 12.64 10.11
N GLN A 240 7.70 13.44 11.00
CA GLN A 240 7.40 13.39 12.42
C GLN A 240 7.03 14.79 12.91
N VAL A 241 6.00 14.89 13.74
CA VAL A 241 5.65 16.16 14.37
C VAL A 241 6.66 16.52 15.47
N ALA A 242 7.11 17.77 15.48
CA ALA A 242 8.00 18.32 16.48
C ALA A 242 7.39 18.26 17.89
N SER A 243 8.23 17.99 18.90
CA SER A 243 7.81 17.99 20.30
C SER A 243 7.32 19.37 20.75
N ALA A 244 6.33 19.38 21.65
CA ALA A 244 5.78 20.60 22.22
C ALA A 244 6.83 21.47 22.94
N GLU A 245 7.94 20.89 23.39
CA GLU A 245 9.02 21.61 24.08
C GLU A 245 9.87 22.49 23.14
N GLU A 246 9.85 22.24 21.83
CA GLU A 246 10.65 22.99 20.86
C GLU A 246 9.97 24.29 20.40
N ASN A 247 8.63 24.35 20.42
CA ASN A 247 7.86 25.58 20.20
C ASN A 247 8.11 26.65 21.28
N VAL A 248 8.66 26.25 22.43
CA VAL A 248 9.05 27.14 23.52
C VAL A 248 10.40 27.83 23.24
N LYS A 249 11.29 27.22 22.44
CA LYS A 249 12.59 27.84 22.08
C LYS A 249 12.51 28.83 20.91
N GLN A 250 11.49 28.74 20.06
CA GLN A 250 11.27 29.72 18.98
C GLN A 250 10.35 30.88 19.35
N THR A 251 9.71 30.88 20.53
CA THR A 251 8.69 31.88 20.90
C THR A 251 8.78 32.43 22.33
N LEU A 252 9.96 32.48 22.94
CA LEU A 252 10.19 33.13 24.24
C LEU A 252 10.91 34.48 24.10
N THR A 253 10.28 35.38 23.36
CA THR A 253 10.20 36.79 23.73
C THR A 253 8.73 37.19 23.65
N VAL A 254 7.98 36.94 24.72
CA VAL A 254 6.87 37.76 25.22
C VAL A 254 6.31 37.07 26.48
N GLU A 255 6.46 37.80 27.58
CA GLU A 255 5.85 37.61 28.89
C GLU A 255 4.31 37.51 28.81
N THR A 256 3.69 36.47 29.38
CA THR A 256 2.83 36.52 30.59
C THR A 256 1.82 35.37 30.72
N ALA A 257 1.87 34.74 31.90
CA ALA A 257 0.79 34.23 32.76
C ALA A 257 -0.29 33.23 32.26
N SER A 258 -0.22 32.01 32.85
CA SER A 258 -1.31 31.08 33.21
C SER A 258 -2.08 30.42 32.04
N VAL A 259 -2.41 29.12 32.04
CA VAL A 259 -3.12 28.32 33.03
C VAL A 259 -2.68 26.84 32.91
N SER A 260 -2.64 26.16 34.05
CA SER A 260 -2.35 24.73 34.23
C SER A 260 -3.22 23.83 33.34
N SER A 261 -2.59 23.13 32.39
CA SER A 261 -3.13 21.91 31.78
C SER A 261 -2.08 20.81 31.93
N THR A 262 -2.39 19.81 32.76
CA THR A 262 -1.63 18.57 32.91
C THR A 262 -1.37 17.94 31.54
N PRO A 263 -0.12 17.56 31.21
CA PRO A 263 0.19 16.95 29.93
C PRO A 263 -0.48 15.57 29.84
N SER A 264 -1.25 15.38 28.78
CA SER A 264 -1.76 14.09 28.32
C SER A 264 -0.59 13.12 28.19
N SER A 265 -0.73 11.95 28.83
CA SER A 265 0.22 10.85 28.88
C SER A 265 0.85 10.55 27.53
N SER A 266 2.17 10.64 27.45
CA SER A 266 2.99 10.06 26.40
C SER A 266 2.74 8.56 26.32
N ALA A 267 2.06 8.10 25.27
CA ALA A 267 1.89 6.68 25.01
C ALA A 267 3.19 6.10 24.45
N THR A 268 4.02 5.54 25.33
CA THR A 268 5.21 4.79 24.93
C THR A 268 4.78 3.49 24.26
N PHE A 269 5.04 3.34 22.97
CA PHE A 269 4.94 2.06 22.29
C PHE A 269 5.98 1.11 22.88
N ASN A 270 5.55 0.23 23.78
CA ASN A 270 6.40 -0.86 24.24
C ASN A 270 6.60 -1.81 23.05
N PRO A 271 7.83 -1.97 22.53
CA PRO A 271 8.12 -3.09 21.64
C PRO A 271 7.78 -4.39 22.37
N PRO A 272 7.37 -5.46 21.67
CA PRO A 272 7.09 -6.74 22.31
C PRO A 272 8.31 -7.14 23.13
N SER A 273 8.07 -7.56 24.37
CA SER A 273 9.14 -8.07 25.22
C SER A 273 9.86 -9.22 24.50
N TYR A 274 11.14 -9.44 24.80
CA TYR A 274 11.96 -10.44 24.10
C TYR A 274 11.32 -11.85 24.10
N GLU A 275 10.53 -12.16 25.13
CA GLU A 275 9.76 -13.41 25.26
C GLU A 275 8.53 -13.46 24.34
N GLU A 276 7.82 -12.34 24.15
CA GLU A 276 6.69 -12.23 23.23
C GLU A 276 7.14 -12.23 21.76
N ALA A 277 8.26 -11.58 21.44
CA ALA A 277 8.84 -11.59 20.10
C ALA A 277 9.23 -13.02 19.68
N LEU A 278 9.85 -13.80 20.58
CA LEU A 278 10.16 -15.22 20.35
C LEU A 278 8.89 -16.06 20.12
N GLY A 279 7.83 -15.79 20.87
CA GLY A 279 6.53 -16.45 20.67
C GLY A 279 5.93 -16.18 19.29
N ILE A 280 6.01 -14.92 18.81
CA ILE A 280 5.54 -14.54 17.47
C ILE A 280 6.39 -15.22 16.39
N PHE A 281 7.72 -15.23 16.50
CA PHE A 281 8.58 -15.91 15.55
C PHE A 281 8.34 -17.42 15.50
N ALA A 282 8.06 -18.06 16.63
CA ALA A 282 7.69 -19.47 16.69
C ALA A 282 6.36 -19.75 15.96
N LEU A 283 5.35 -18.90 16.15
CA LEU A 283 4.06 -19.04 15.46
C LEU A 283 4.20 -18.83 13.95
N VAL A 284 4.99 -17.84 13.51
CA VAL A 284 5.28 -17.61 12.09
C VAL A 284 6.01 -18.82 11.48
N ALA A 285 7.00 -19.38 12.18
CA ALA A 285 7.71 -20.58 11.72
C ALA A 285 6.78 -21.79 11.55
N VAL A 286 5.84 -22.00 12.49
CA VAL A 286 4.83 -23.07 12.40
C VAL A 286 3.89 -22.84 11.20
N LEU A 287 3.47 -21.59 10.95
CA LEU A 287 2.64 -21.23 9.81
C LEU A 287 3.34 -21.50 8.48
N VAL A 288 4.62 -21.12 8.37
CA VAL A 288 5.45 -21.40 7.18
C VAL A 288 5.62 -22.91 6.97
N ALA A 289 5.84 -23.68 8.03
CA ALA A 289 5.93 -25.13 7.96
C ALA A 289 4.60 -25.77 7.50
N MET A 290 3.46 -25.30 7.99
CA MET A 290 2.14 -25.75 7.52
C MET A 290 1.92 -25.42 6.04
N MET A 291 2.27 -24.20 5.61
CA MET A 291 2.15 -23.82 4.19
C MET A 291 3.04 -24.68 3.29
N MET A 292 4.30 -24.96 3.68
CA MET A 292 5.13 -25.92 2.97
C MET A 292 4.51 -27.31 2.93
N GLY A 293 3.91 -27.77 4.03
CA GLY A 293 3.17 -29.03 4.09
C GLY A 293 2.04 -29.11 3.06
N VAL A 294 1.24 -28.05 2.95
CA VAL A 294 0.15 -27.94 1.96
C VAL A 294 0.72 -27.92 0.53
N VAL A 295 1.80 -27.18 0.28
CA VAL A 295 2.44 -27.13 -1.05
C VAL A 295 2.98 -28.50 -1.45
N VAL A 296 3.60 -29.25 -0.55
CA VAL A 296 4.09 -30.60 -0.80
C VAL A 296 2.94 -31.57 -1.07
N GLN A 297 1.85 -31.49 -0.29
CA GLN A 297 0.65 -32.30 -0.53
C GLN A 297 0.00 -31.98 -1.89
N LYS A 298 -0.11 -30.69 -2.24
CA LYS A 298 -0.60 -30.24 -3.55
C LYS A 298 0.29 -30.75 -4.68
N LYS A 299 1.61 -30.59 -4.59
CA LYS A 299 2.57 -31.08 -5.57
C LYS A 299 2.50 -32.60 -5.76
N ARG A 300 2.27 -33.36 -4.68
CA ARG A 300 2.08 -34.81 -4.74
C ARG A 300 0.76 -35.18 -5.43
N ASN A 301 -0.30 -34.41 -5.20
CA ASN A 301 -1.60 -34.61 -5.85
C ASN A 301 -1.54 -34.29 -7.35
N ASP A 302 -0.91 -33.17 -7.72
CA ASP A 302 -0.73 -32.76 -9.12
C ASP A 302 0.13 -33.74 -9.90
N ARG A 303 1.13 -34.37 -9.25
CA ARG A 303 1.90 -35.46 -9.87
C ARG A 303 1.03 -36.68 -10.16
N ARG A 304 0.18 -37.09 -9.20
CA ARG A 304 -0.75 -38.21 -9.41
C ARG A 304 -1.79 -37.92 -10.48
N SER A 305 -2.27 -36.67 -10.59
CA SER A 305 -3.23 -36.28 -11.63
C SER A 305 -2.57 -36.33 -13.01
N ARG A 306 -1.37 -35.78 -13.17
CA ARG A 306 -0.58 -35.87 -14.43
C ARG A 306 -0.32 -37.32 -14.84
N GLU A 307 0.07 -38.19 -13.91
CA GLU A 307 0.27 -39.61 -14.21
C GLU A 307 -1.01 -40.32 -14.70
N ARG A 308 -2.18 -39.96 -14.15
CA ARG A 308 -3.48 -40.48 -14.64
C ARG A 308 -3.83 -39.94 -16.02
N TYR A 309 -3.59 -38.65 -16.27
CA TYR A 309 -3.80 -38.05 -17.59
C TYR A 309 -2.89 -38.67 -18.66
N GLU A 310 -1.61 -38.89 -18.37
CA GLU A 310 -0.69 -39.55 -19.31
C GLU A 310 -1.10 -41.00 -19.60
N ARG A 311 -1.51 -41.76 -18.57
CA ARG A 311 -2.01 -43.14 -18.76
C ARG A 311 -3.28 -43.15 -19.61
N ALA A 312 -4.21 -42.23 -19.36
CA ALA A 312 -5.44 -42.11 -20.16
C ALA A 312 -5.14 -41.70 -21.61
N ASN A 313 -4.20 -40.77 -21.82
CA ASN A 313 -3.78 -40.35 -23.15
C ASN A 313 -3.10 -41.49 -23.92
N ARG A 314 -2.19 -42.24 -23.28
CA ARG A 314 -1.57 -43.43 -23.88
C ARG A 314 -2.62 -44.50 -24.21
N ALA A 315 -3.57 -44.76 -23.32
CA ALA A 315 -4.66 -45.71 -23.59
C ALA A 315 -5.56 -45.25 -24.76
N ALA A 316 -5.85 -43.95 -24.86
CA ALA A 316 -6.62 -43.38 -25.97
C ALA A 316 -5.85 -43.44 -27.30
N GLN A 317 -4.53 -43.22 -27.29
CA GLN A 317 -3.68 -43.40 -28.47
C GLN A 317 -3.64 -44.86 -28.91
N ILE A 318 -3.50 -45.83 -28.00
CA ILE A 318 -3.55 -47.26 -28.32
C ILE A 318 -4.89 -47.63 -28.97
N ARG A 319 -6.02 -47.13 -28.42
CA ARG A 319 -7.35 -47.35 -29.04
C ARG A 319 -7.48 -46.71 -30.42
N ARG A 320 -6.92 -45.52 -30.65
CA ARG A 320 -6.94 -44.87 -31.97
C ARG A 320 -6.10 -45.63 -33.00
N VAL A 321 -4.97 -46.20 -32.59
CA VAL A 321 -4.12 -47.03 -33.46
C VAL A 321 -4.79 -48.39 -33.73
N SER A 322 -5.46 -49.00 -32.75
CA SER A 322 -6.19 -50.26 -32.96
C SER A 322 -7.38 -50.09 -33.90
N ILE A 323 -8.09 -48.95 -33.84
CA ILE A 323 -9.21 -48.66 -34.76
C ILE A 323 -8.69 -48.50 -36.19
N ARG A 324 -7.55 -47.82 -36.40
CA ARG A 324 -6.93 -47.70 -37.73
C ARG A 324 -6.40 -49.03 -38.25
N MET A 325 -5.84 -49.90 -37.42
CA MET A 325 -5.44 -51.24 -37.86
C MET A 325 -6.64 -52.16 -38.15
N SER A 326 -7.75 -52.05 -37.40
CA SER A 326 -8.98 -52.81 -37.71
C SER A 326 -9.72 -52.31 -38.96
N GLN A 327 -9.42 -51.11 -39.45
CA GLN A 327 -9.92 -50.65 -40.75
C GLN A 327 -9.15 -51.28 -41.91
N TYR A 328 -7.85 -51.58 -41.74
CA TYR A 328 -7.08 -52.28 -42.77
C TYR A 328 -7.50 -53.75 -42.92
N ASP A 329 -7.78 -54.46 -41.82
CA ASP A 329 -8.33 -55.83 -41.92
C ASP A 329 -9.75 -55.86 -42.52
N ARG A 330 -10.50 -54.76 -42.45
CA ARG A 330 -11.88 -54.69 -42.97
C ARG A 330 -11.94 -54.16 -44.41
N GLU A 331 -10.96 -53.38 -44.86
CA GLU A 331 -10.85 -52.96 -46.26
C GLU A 331 -10.35 -54.10 -47.17
N GLU A 332 -9.44 -54.98 -46.70
CA GLU A 332 -9.04 -56.17 -47.48
C GLU A 332 -10.19 -57.20 -47.64
N ASP A 333 -11.10 -57.30 -46.68
CA ASP A 333 -12.28 -58.20 -46.78
C ASP A 333 -13.47 -57.59 -47.56
N LEU A 334 -13.50 -56.26 -47.78
CA LEU A 334 -14.61 -55.58 -48.46
C LEU A 334 -14.35 -55.27 -49.95
N ASP A 335 -13.08 -55.30 -50.40
CA ASP A 335 -12.71 -55.07 -51.80
C ASP A 335 -12.67 -56.34 -52.67
N ASN A 336 -13.09 -57.50 -52.14
CA ASN A 336 -13.13 -58.77 -52.89
C ASN A 336 -14.55 -59.26 -53.25
N GLU A 337 -15.61 -58.51 -52.91
CA GLU A 337 -17.00 -58.93 -53.19
C GLU A 337 -17.62 -58.37 -54.49
N ASN A 338 -16.86 -57.73 -55.39
CA ASN A 338 -17.43 -57.12 -56.60
C ASN A 338 -16.68 -57.36 -57.92
N GLU A 339 -16.11 -58.55 -58.11
CA GLU A 339 -15.83 -59.08 -59.45
C GLU A 339 -16.23 -60.56 -59.58
N LYS A 340 -17.53 -60.80 -59.87
CA LYS A 340 -18.02 -61.53 -61.06
C LYS A 340 -19.44 -62.04 -60.85
N ASP A 341 -20.32 -61.42 -61.62
CA ASP A 341 -21.62 -61.94 -62.01
C ASP A 341 -21.45 -63.23 -62.84
N SER A 342 -22.42 -64.14 -62.70
CA SER A 342 -22.84 -65.13 -63.70
C SER A 342 -21.90 -66.32 -64.01
N LEU A 343 -22.39 -67.54 -63.70
CA LEU A 343 -22.62 -68.61 -64.70
C LEU A 343 -23.36 -69.80 -64.07
N LEU A 344 -24.61 -69.99 -64.54
CA LEU A 344 -25.51 -71.16 -64.44
C LEU A 344 -26.27 -71.38 -63.11
#